data_AF-A0A1V1P2R6-F1
#
_entry.id   AF-A0A1V1P2R6-F1
#
_cell.length_a   1.000
_cell.length_b   1.000
_cell.length_c   1.000
_cell.angle_alpha   90.00
_cell.angle_beta   90.00
_cell.angle_gamma   90.00
#
_symmetry.space_group_name_H-M   'P 1'
#
loop_
_entity.id
_entity.type
_entity.pdbx_description
1 polymer ?
#
loop_
_entity_poly.entity_id
_entity_poly.type
_entity_poly.pdbx_seq_one_letter_code
_entity_poly.pdbx_strand_id
1 'polypeptide(L)'
;MQWGFPILIIALIVYGFFNAGTTAGQDMIWWWMVANGSLAGFGACLALAHPLTIIAAIIAAPLTSLNPMIAAGWVSGLVEVFVRKPKVKDFKNLTDDIASFKGFWLNAFTRVLLVVVFTNIGSSIGTFIALPMMLRIFGQ
;
A
#
# COMPACT_ATOMS: atom_id res chain seq x y z
N MET A 1 13.30 -17.52 -3.44
CA MET A 1 13.23 -17.07 -2.03
C MET A 1 12.29 -15.85 -1.90
N GLN A 2 10.97 -16.01 -2.05
CA GLN A 2 10.02 -14.87 -2.00
C GLN A 2 9.70 -14.41 -0.56
N TRP A 3 10.00 -15.24 0.44
CA TRP A 3 9.74 -14.97 1.86
C TRP A 3 10.93 -14.37 2.62
N GLY A 4 12.10 -14.27 1.98
CA GLY A 4 13.31 -13.79 2.65
C GLY A 4 13.17 -12.37 3.21
N PHE A 5 12.48 -11.50 2.47
CA PHE A 5 12.28 -10.11 2.87
C PHE A 5 11.29 -9.97 4.06
N PRO A 6 10.07 -10.55 4.02
CA PRO A 6 9.19 -10.58 5.20
C PRO A 6 9.84 -11.19 6.44
N ILE A 7 10.55 -12.30 6.30
CA ILE A 7 11.24 -12.97 7.40
C ILE A 7 12.28 -12.04 8.02
N LEU A 8 13.05 -11.31 7.21
CA LEU A 8 14.02 -10.35 7.70
C LEU A 8 13.38 -9.22 8.52
N ILE A 9 12.22 -8.71 8.11
CA ILE A 9 11.52 -7.66 8.85
C ILE A 9 10.98 -8.17 10.18
N ILE A 10 10.38 -9.36 10.17
CA ILE A 10 9.91 -9.99 11.41
C ILE A 10 11.11 -10.24 12.34
N ALA A 11 12.23 -10.73 11.82
CA ALA A 11 13.44 -10.97 12.59
C ALA A 11 14.00 -9.67 13.19
N LEU A 12 14.01 -8.56 12.44
CA LEU A 12 14.41 -7.23 12.94
C LEU A 12 13.51 -6.76 14.08
N ILE A 13 12.18 -6.88 13.93
CA ILE A 13 11.24 -6.48 14.98
C ILE A 13 11.48 -7.33 16.23
N VAL A 14 11.57 -8.66 16.08
CA VAL A 14 11.82 -9.58 17.19
C VAL A 14 13.15 -9.27 17.88
N TYR A 15 14.21 -9.04 17.10
CA TYR A 15 15.51 -8.64 17.63
C TYR A 15 15.46 -7.28 18.38
N GLY A 16 14.63 -6.34 17.89
CA GLY A 16 14.27 -5.08 18.55
C GLY A 16 13.69 -5.30 19.94
N PHE A 17 12.70 -6.18 20.07
CA PHE A 17 12.10 -6.52 21.36
C PHE A 17 13.10 -7.11 22.35
N PHE A 18 14.02 -7.97 21.89
CA PHE A 18 14.98 -8.64 22.77
C PHE A 18 16.18 -7.77 23.17
N ASN A 19 16.69 -6.91 22.29
CA ASN A 19 17.91 -6.13 22.56
C ASN A 19 17.67 -4.67 22.96
N ALA A 20 16.66 -4.01 22.38
CA ALA A 20 16.36 -2.60 22.62
C ALA A 20 15.14 -2.39 23.55
N GLY A 21 14.51 -3.50 23.97
CA GLY A 21 13.37 -3.51 24.90
C GLY A 21 12.01 -3.34 24.23
N THR A 22 10.96 -3.47 25.03
CA THR A 22 9.55 -3.50 24.57
C THR A 22 9.13 -2.21 23.87
N THR A 23 9.65 -1.06 24.32
CA THR A 23 9.35 0.25 23.73
C THR A 23 9.92 0.38 22.32
N ALA A 24 11.17 -0.03 22.10
CA ALA A 24 11.80 -0.01 20.78
C ALA A 24 11.08 -0.92 19.77
N GLY A 25 10.67 -2.12 20.22
CA GLY A 25 9.88 -3.03 19.40
C GLY A 25 8.50 -2.46 19.01
N GLN A 26 7.83 -1.77 19.94
CA GLN A 26 6.57 -1.07 19.65
C GLN A 26 6.77 0.08 18.66
N ASP A 27 7.82 0.89 18.82
CA ASP A 27 8.13 2.00 17.92
C ASP A 27 8.44 1.51 16.51
N MET A 28 9.14 0.37 16.35
CA MET A 28 9.38 -0.25 15.05
C MET A 28 8.09 -0.62 14.33
N ILE A 29 7.16 -1.28 15.04
CA ILE A 29 5.86 -1.63 14.47
C ILE A 29 5.09 -0.36 14.12
N TRP A 30 5.15 0.66 14.97
CA TRP A 30 4.47 1.92 14.72
C TRP A 30 4.99 2.61 13.45
N TRP A 31 6.30 2.77 13.33
CA TRP A 31 6.90 3.35 12.13
C TRP A 31 6.64 2.51 10.87
N TRP A 32 6.61 1.18 10.99
CA TRP A 32 6.21 0.29 9.90
C TRP A 32 4.79 0.58 9.40
N MET A 33 3.84 0.62 10.33
CA MET A 33 2.44 0.84 10.03
C MET A 33 2.19 2.23 9.47
N VAL A 34 2.79 3.26 10.07
CA VAL A 34 2.64 4.66 9.63
C VAL A 34 3.26 4.84 8.24
N ALA A 35 4.49 4.39 8.01
CA ALA A 35 5.15 4.59 6.73
C ALA A 35 4.41 3.87 5.59
N ASN A 36 4.08 2.58 5.76
CA ASN A 36 3.37 1.82 4.73
C ASN A 36 1.93 2.32 4.55
N GLY A 37 1.19 2.50 5.64
CA GLY A 37 -0.22 2.91 5.61
C GLY A 37 -0.40 4.31 5.04
N SER A 38 0.35 5.29 5.52
CA SER A 38 0.21 6.68 5.07
C SER A 38 0.58 6.87 3.60
N LEU A 39 1.68 6.27 3.13
CA LEU A 39 2.11 6.40 1.73
C LEU A 39 1.20 5.62 0.77
N ALA A 40 0.73 4.44 1.17
CA ALA A 40 -0.25 3.68 0.39
C ALA A 40 -1.60 4.41 0.29
N GLY A 41 -2.07 4.97 1.42
CA GLY A 41 -3.27 5.81 1.47
C GLY A 41 -3.12 7.07 0.63
N PHE A 42 -1.96 7.73 0.69
CA PHE A 42 -1.65 8.89 -0.15
C PHE A 42 -1.67 8.53 -1.63
N GLY A 43 -1.10 7.39 -2.02
CA GLY A 43 -1.21 6.86 -3.38
C GLY A 43 -2.66 6.63 -3.82
N ALA A 44 -3.49 6.04 -2.96
CA ALA A 44 -4.92 5.87 -3.24
C ALA A 44 -5.64 7.23 -3.38
N CYS A 45 -5.30 8.23 -2.56
CA CYS A 45 -5.83 9.59 -2.68
C CYS A 45 -5.46 10.23 -4.03
N LEU A 46 -4.21 10.09 -4.48
CA LEU A 46 -3.76 10.60 -5.79
C LEU A 46 -4.57 9.97 -6.93
N ALA A 47 -4.88 8.68 -6.84
CA ALA A 47 -5.73 8.00 -7.81
C ALA A 47 -7.22 8.43 -7.77
N LEU A 48 -7.60 9.39 -6.92
CA LEU A 48 -8.98 9.82 -6.70
C LEU A 48 -9.90 8.64 -6.33
N ALA A 49 -9.36 7.74 -5.51
CA ALA A 49 -10.07 6.58 -4.99
C ALA A 49 -11.20 6.99 -4.04
N HIS A 50 -12.16 6.10 -3.84
CA HIS A 50 -13.22 6.30 -2.85
C HIS A 50 -12.63 6.32 -1.42
N PRO A 51 -13.20 7.09 -0.46
CA PRO A 51 -12.74 7.10 0.94
C PRO A 51 -12.60 5.71 1.58
N LEU A 52 -13.52 4.80 1.29
CA LEU A 52 -13.45 3.39 1.75
C LEU A 52 -12.21 2.66 1.21
N THR A 53 -11.83 2.94 -0.03
CA THR A 53 -10.64 2.38 -0.68
C THR A 53 -9.35 2.91 -0.04
N ILE A 54 -9.33 4.18 0.33
CA ILE A 54 -8.19 4.80 1.02
C ILE A 54 -8.00 4.14 2.39
N ILE A 55 -9.08 3.95 3.15
CA ILE A 55 -9.03 3.26 4.45
C ILE A 55 -8.54 1.82 4.27
N ALA A 56 -9.06 1.11 3.26
CA ALA A 56 -8.61 -0.24 2.94
C ALA A 56 -7.11 -0.28 2.58
N ALA A 57 -6.61 0.68 1.79
CA ALA A 57 -5.20 0.79 1.44
C ALA A 57 -4.31 1.03 2.68
N ILE A 58 -4.71 1.92 3.58
CA ILE A 58 -3.97 2.24 4.81
C ILE A 58 -3.83 1.01 5.71
N ILE A 59 -4.91 0.24 5.89
CA ILE A 59 -4.92 -0.95 6.75
C ILE A 59 -4.23 -2.13 6.06
N ALA A 60 -4.46 -2.31 4.75
CA ALA A 60 -3.89 -3.43 4.01
C ALA A 60 -2.39 -3.28 3.80
N ALA A 61 -1.86 -2.08 3.59
CA ALA A 61 -0.46 -1.88 3.21
C ALA A 61 0.55 -2.45 4.22
N PRO A 62 0.47 -2.18 5.53
CA PRO A 62 1.41 -2.77 6.51
C PRO A 62 1.36 -4.29 6.57
N LEU A 63 0.16 -4.87 6.40
CA LEU A 63 -0.08 -6.32 6.43
C LEU A 63 0.41 -7.01 5.15
N THR A 64 0.15 -6.39 4.01
CA THR A 64 0.50 -6.92 2.68
C THR A 64 1.97 -6.73 2.34
N SER A 65 2.65 -5.69 2.86
CA SER A 65 4.10 -5.57 2.72
C SER A 65 4.87 -6.74 3.37
N LEU A 66 4.26 -7.44 4.33
CA LEU A 66 4.79 -8.67 4.93
C LEU A 66 4.35 -9.95 4.19
N ASN A 67 3.50 -9.84 3.17
CA ASN A 67 2.99 -10.97 2.39
C ASN A 67 3.38 -10.82 0.91
N PRO A 68 4.36 -11.59 0.41
CA PRO A 68 4.81 -11.48 -0.98
C PRO A 68 3.77 -11.94 -2.01
N MET A 69 2.68 -12.59 -1.57
CA MET A 69 1.62 -13.09 -2.44
C MET A 69 0.51 -12.07 -2.71
N ILE A 70 0.31 -11.09 -1.82
CA ILE A 70 -0.79 -10.13 -1.92
C ILE A 70 -0.22 -8.73 -1.82
N ALA A 71 -0.32 -7.94 -2.89
CA ALA A 71 0.10 -6.54 -2.85
C ALA A 71 -1.04 -5.64 -2.30
N ALA A 72 -0.67 -4.56 -1.61
CA ALA A 72 -1.60 -3.58 -1.04
C ALA A 72 -2.61 -3.06 -2.06
N GLY A 73 -2.15 -2.85 -3.30
CA GLY A 73 -2.95 -2.39 -4.42
C GLY A 73 -4.04 -3.37 -4.86
N TRP A 74 -3.86 -4.68 -4.69
CA TRP A 74 -4.91 -5.64 -5.00
C TRP A 74 -6.08 -5.52 -4.03
N VAL A 75 -5.78 -5.31 -2.74
CA VAL A 75 -6.83 -5.12 -1.73
C VAL A 75 -7.59 -3.81 -1.97
N SER A 76 -6.87 -2.70 -2.18
CA SER A 76 -7.51 -1.41 -2.46
C SER A 76 -8.25 -1.41 -3.81
N GLY A 77 -7.67 -2.00 -4.85
CA GLY A 77 -8.30 -2.14 -6.16
C GLY A 77 -9.60 -2.94 -6.11
N LEU A 78 -9.62 -4.06 -5.38
CA LEU A 78 -10.85 -4.84 -5.18
C LEU A 78 -11.92 -4.02 -4.47
N VAL A 79 -11.57 -3.32 -3.39
CA VAL A 79 -12.51 -2.44 -2.68
C VAL A 79 -13.06 -1.35 -3.60
N GLU A 80 -12.21 -0.72 -4.42
CA GLU A 80 -12.66 0.28 -5.39
C GLU A 80 -13.64 -0.30 -6.41
N VAL A 81 -13.38 -1.51 -6.93
CA VAL A 81 -14.29 -2.22 -7.84
C VAL A 81 -15.63 -2.49 -7.18
N PHE A 82 -15.65 -2.97 -5.93
CA PHE A 82 -16.88 -3.26 -5.21
C PHE A 82 -17.70 -2.00 -4.92
N VAL A 83 -17.04 -0.89 -4.59
CA VAL A 83 -17.71 0.36 -4.25
C VAL A 83 -18.22 1.09 -5.49
N ARG A 84 -17.40 1.25 -6.55
CA ARG A 84 -17.82 1.96 -7.77
C ARG A 84 -18.63 1.12 -8.74
N LYS A 85 -18.47 -0.22 -8.72
CA LYS A 85 -19.12 -1.16 -9.64
C LYS A 85 -18.95 -0.73 -11.11
N PRO A 86 -17.72 -0.79 -11.68
CA PRO A 86 -17.47 -0.42 -13.07
C PRO A 86 -18.42 -1.18 -14.00
N LYS A 87 -19.05 -0.46 -14.94
CA LYS A 87 -20.05 -1.02 -15.85
C LYS A 87 -19.38 -1.46 -17.15
N VAL A 88 -20.03 -2.38 -17.87
CA VAL A 88 -19.55 -2.87 -19.19
C VAL A 88 -19.33 -1.73 -20.19
N LYS A 89 -20.11 -0.64 -20.09
CA LYS A 89 -19.93 0.57 -20.91
C LYS A 89 -18.58 1.27 -20.68
N ASP A 90 -18.06 1.22 -19.46
CA ASP A 90 -16.78 1.88 -19.10
C ASP A 90 -15.61 1.11 -19.72
N PHE A 91 -15.79 -0.20 -19.97
CA PHE A 91 -14.83 -1.03 -20.69
C PHE A 91 -14.90 -0.82 -22.21
N LYS A 92 -16.10 -0.56 -22.77
CA LYS A 92 -16.26 -0.27 -24.20
C LYS A 92 -15.67 1.10 -24.58
N ASN A 93 -15.84 2.09 -23.71
CA ASN A 93 -15.31 3.44 -23.93
C ASN A 93 -13.81 3.55 -23.60
N LEU A 94 -13.18 2.45 -23.16
CA LEU A 94 -11.79 2.43 -22.69
C LEU A 94 -10.81 2.90 -23.78
N THR A 95 -11.02 2.48 -25.03
CA THR A 95 -10.14 2.84 -26.16
C THR A 95 -10.10 4.35 -26.38
N ASP A 96 -11.27 5.00 -26.28
CA ASP A 96 -11.39 6.45 -26.45
C ASP A 96 -10.91 7.21 -25.21
N ASP A 97 -11.18 6.67 -24.01
CA ASP A 97 -10.81 7.29 -22.74
C ASP A 97 -9.29 7.23 -22.46
N ILE A 98 -8.58 6.19 -22.94
CA ILE A 98 -7.11 6.10 -22.82
C ILE A 98 -6.41 7.18 -23.67
N ALA A 99 -7.03 7.67 -24.75
CA ALA A 99 -6.45 8.68 -25.62
C ALA A 99 -6.39 10.09 -24.99
N SER A 100 -7.01 10.28 -23.82
CA SER A 100 -6.95 11.55 -23.09
C SER A 100 -6.56 11.34 -21.63
N PHE A 101 -5.67 12.19 -21.11
CA PHE A 101 -5.25 12.14 -19.71
C PHE A 101 -6.43 12.23 -18.73
N LYS A 102 -7.43 13.03 -19.09
CA LYS A 102 -8.65 13.22 -18.30
C LYS A 102 -9.59 12.02 -18.39
N GLY A 103 -9.74 11.40 -19.56
CA GLY A 103 -10.51 10.16 -19.73
C GLY A 103 -9.89 9.00 -18.96
N PHE A 104 -8.56 8.88 -19.00
CA PHE A 104 -7.81 7.85 -18.28
C PHE A 104 -7.96 7.96 -16.75
N TRP A 105 -8.06 9.18 -16.20
CA TRP A 105 -8.26 9.36 -14.75
C TRP A 105 -9.73 9.27 -14.33
N LEU A 106 -10.65 9.66 -15.22
CA LEU A 106 -12.08 9.73 -14.89
C LEU A 106 -12.82 8.42 -15.10
N ASN A 107 -12.42 7.58 -16.05
CA ASN A 107 -13.07 6.30 -16.31
C ASN A 107 -12.95 5.37 -15.09
N ALA A 108 -14.06 4.70 -14.75
CA ALA A 108 -14.15 3.87 -13.54
C ALA A 108 -13.21 2.65 -13.59
N PHE A 109 -12.94 2.09 -14.77
CA PHE A 109 -12.07 0.93 -14.95
C PHE A 109 -10.59 1.30 -14.84
N THR A 110 -10.14 2.31 -15.59
CA THR A 110 -8.74 2.79 -15.55
C THR A 110 -8.38 3.34 -14.17
N ARG A 111 -9.34 3.98 -13.49
CA ARG A 111 -9.14 4.47 -12.12
C ARG A 111 -8.83 3.35 -11.14
N VAL A 112 -9.52 2.20 -11.22
CA VAL A 112 -9.18 1.04 -10.38
C VAL A 112 -7.73 0.63 -10.59
N LEU A 113 -7.25 0.59 -11.84
CA LEU A 113 -5.85 0.28 -12.15
C LEU A 113 -4.91 1.34 -11.56
N LEU A 114 -5.25 2.62 -11.67
CA LEU A 114 -4.50 3.70 -11.05
C LEU A 114 -4.40 3.51 -9.53
N VAL A 115 -5.52 3.18 -8.85
CA VAL A 115 -5.51 2.89 -7.41
C VAL A 115 -4.52 1.77 -7.11
N VAL A 116 -4.59 0.64 -7.81
CA VAL A 116 -3.70 -0.51 -7.59
C VAL A 116 -2.24 -0.10 -7.72
N VAL A 117 -1.89 0.61 -8.81
CA VAL A 117 -0.50 1.02 -9.08
C VAL A 117 -0.01 2.02 -8.04
N PHE A 118 -0.76 3.09 -7.77
CA PHE A 118 -0.34 4.11 -6.81
C PHE A 118 -0.28 3.58 -5.38
N THR A 119 -1.20 2.71 -4.96
CA THR A 119 -1.13 2.05 -3.66
C THR A 119 0.11 1.15 -3.54
N ASN A 120 0.44 0.38 -4.60
CA ASN A 120 1.64 -0.46 -4.60
C ASN A 120 2.93 0.36 -4.54
N ILE A 121 3.00 1.47 -5.29
CA ILE A 121 4.15 2.39 -5.23
C ILE A 121 4.27 2.97 -3.82
N GLY A 122 3.17 3.45 -3.24
CA GLY A 122 3.14 3.99 -1.88
C GLY A 122 3.61 2.99 -0.82
N SER A 123 3.09 1.76 -0.85
CA SER A 123 3.52 0.68 0.05
C SER A 123 5.00 0.32 -0.13
N SER A 124 5.48 0.27 -1.38
CA SER A 124 6.89 -0.02 -1.66
C SER A 124 7.80 1.07 -1.08
N ILE A 125 7.49 2.34 -1.32
CA ILE A 125 8.24 3.48 -0.76
C ILE A 125 8.18 3.46 0.77
N GLY A 126 7.01 3.15 1.35
CA GLY A 126 6.85 3.03 2.79
C GLY A 126 7.74 1.96 3.41
N THR A 127 7.90 0.83 2.73
CA THR A 127 8.84 -0.22 3.11
C THR A 127 10.30 0.25 3.08
N PHE A 128 10.70 0.97 2.02
CA PHE A 128 12.06 1.52 1.92
C PHE A 128 12.36 2.60 2.96
N ILE A 129 11.36 3.36 3.41
CA ILE A 129 11.51 4.38 4.46
C ILE A 129 11.46 3.75 5.86
N ALA A 130 10.63 2.74 6.07
CA ALA A 130 10.48 2.11 7.38
C ALA A 130 11.75 1.35 7.81
N LEU A 131 12.41 0.66 6.89
CA LEU A 131 13.68 -0.07 7.14
C LEU A 131 14.77 0.78 7.81
N PRO A 132 15.23 1.91 7.23
CA PRO A 132 16.26 2.74 7.85
C PRO A 132 15.77 3.41 9.15
N MET A 133 14.47 3.69 9.29
CA MET A 133 13.94 4.22 10.55
C MET A 133 13.94 3.18 11.67
N MET A 134 13.60 1.92 11.37
CA MET A 134 13.78 0.81 12.33
C MET A 134 15.25 0.67 12.73
N LEU A 135 16.18 0.76 11.78
CA LEU A 135 17.61 0.67 12.07
C LEU A 135 18.12 1.82 12.96
N ARG A 136 17.55 3.03 12.84
CA ARG A 136 17.89 4.15 13.72
C ARG A 136 17.48 3.93 15.18
N ILE A 137 16.40 3.21 15.43
CA ILE A 137 15.92 2.92 16.79
C ILE A 137 16.92 2.04 17.56
N PHE A 138 17.69 1.19 16.86
CA PHE A 138 18.77 0.41 17.48
C PHE A 138 20.02 1.23 17.82
N GLY A 139 20.18 2.41 17.21
CA GLY A 139 21.33 3.29 17.44
C GLY A 139 21.10 4.32 18.55
N GLN A 140 19.94 4.30 19.21
CA GLN A 140 19.59 5.09 20.39
C GLN A 140 19.67 4.22 21.64
#